data_AF-A0A2N1MSL5-F1
#
_entry.id   AF-A0A2N1MSL5-F1
#
_cell.length_a   1.000
_cell.length_b   1.000
_cell.length_c   1.000
_cell.angle_alpha   90.00
_cell.angle_beta   90.00
_cell.angle_gamma   90.00
#
_symmetry.space_group_name_H-M   'P 1'
#
loop_
_entity.id
_entity.type
_entity.pdbx_description
1 polymer ?
#
loop_
_entity_poly.entity_id
_entity_poly.type
_entity_poly.pdbx_seq_one_letter_code
_entity_poly.pdbx_strand_id
1 'polypeptide(L)'
;IMYLIRIFCFGSIFICNALMWTFFTKALNKSSSSLQVTVLNSATNFCMTAILGNIIFGETLSLQWWFGASLIVIGTLLVNKSSYDARK
;
A
#
# COMPACT_ATOMS: atom_id res chain seq x y z
N ILE A 1 -29.12 -10.44 0.19
CA ILE A 1 -28.19 -9.38 0.64
C ILE A 1 -26.90 -9.93 1.26
N MET A 2 -26.95 -10.74 2.34
CA MET A 2 -25.73 -11.21 3.02
C MET A 2 -24.77 -12.04 2.15
N TYR A 3 -25.29 -12.91 1.29
CA TYR A 3 -24.45 -13.69 0.36
C TYR A 3 -23.76 -12.84 -0.71
N LEU A 4 -24.43 -11.80 -1.22
CA LEU A 4 -23.84 -10.87 -2.19
C LEU A 4 -22.67 -10.10 -1.59
N ILE A 5 -22.82 -9.60 -0.36
CA ILE A 5 -21.75 -8.90 0.36
C ILE A 5 -20.56 -9.83 0.61
N ARG A 6 -20.82 -11.10 0.98
CA ARG A 6 -19.76 -12.10 1.18
C ARG A 6 -18.99 -12.39 -0.10
N ILE A 7 -19.69 -12.61 -1.21
CA ILE A 7 -19.04 -12.86 -2.52
C ILE A 7 -18.25 -11.64 -2.95
N PHE A 8 -18.79 -10.42 -2.77
CA PHE A 8 -18.09 -9.18 -3.08
C PHE A 8 -16.82 -9.01 -2.24
N CYS A 9 -16.90 -9.17 -0.92
CA CYS A 9 -15.72 -9.13 -0.04
C CYS A 9 -14.69 -10.19 -0.43
N PHE A 10 -15.13 -11.41 -0.70
CA PHE A 10 -14.24 -12.51 -1.07
C PHE A 10 -13.52 -12.24 -2.40
N GLY A 11 -14.25 -11.73 -3.40
CA GLY A 11 -13.67 -11.30 -4.67
C GLY A 11 -12.67 -10.15 -4.49
N SER A 12 -13.03 -9.14 -3.71
CA SER A 12 -12.17 -7.99 -3.42
C SER A 12 -10.87 -8.42 -2.71
N ILE A 13 -10.94 -9.31 -1.72
CA ILE A 13 -9.76 -9.89 -1.05
C ILE A 13 -8.84 -10.56 -2.06
N PHE A 14 -9.40 -11.37 -2.96
CA PHE A 14 -8.61 -12.10 -3.95
C PHE A 14 -7.94 -11.15 -4.95
N ILE A 15 -8.67 -10.15 -5.44
CA ILE A 15 -8.15 -9.13 -6.36
C ILE A 15 -7.07 -8.29 -5.69
N CYS A 16 -7.31 -7.76 -4.49
CA CYS A 16 -6.32 -6.95 -3.76
C CYS A 16 -5.06 -7.75 -3.44
N ASN A 17 -5.18 -9.01 -3.01
CA ASN A 17 -4.02 -9.86 -2.77
C ASN A 17 -3.25 -10.19 -4.06
N ALA A 18 -3.96 -10.48 -5.15
CA ALA A 18 -3.32 -10.73 -6.45
C ALA A 18 -2.58 -9.48 -6.97
N LEU A 19 -3.20 -8.30 -6.87
CA LEU A 19 -2.56 -7.04 -7.26
C LEU A 19 -1.35 -6.74 -6.37
N MET A 20 -1.46 -6.86 -5.05
CA MET A 20 -0.34 -6.66 -4.14
C MET A 20 0.82 -7.58 -4.50
N TRP A 21 0.56 -8.88 -4.65
CA TRP A 21 1.60 -9.86 -4.95
C TRP A 21 2.26 -9.59 -6.30
N THR A 22 1.48 -9.30 -7.35
CA THR A 22 2.03 -9.02 -8.68
C THR A 22 2.90 -7.76 -8.70
N PHE A 23 2.47 -6.67 -8.04
CA PHE A 23 3.28 -5.46 -7.92
C PHE A 23 4.53 -5.67 -7.08
N PHE A 24 4.41 -6.38 -5.96
CA PHE A 24 5.53 -6.71 -5.09
C PHE A 24 6.58 -7.56 -5.81
N THR A 25 6.17 -8.62 -6.52
CA THR A 25 7.08 -9.47 -7.30
C THR A 25 7.69 -8.73 -8.49
N LYS A 26 6.92 -7.89 -9.21
CA LYS A 26 7.47 -7.03 -10.27
C LYS A 26 8.51 -6.04 -9.74
N ALA A 27 8.23 -5.42 -8.60
CA ALA A 27 9.13 -4.46 -7.98
C ALA A 27 10.40 -5.14 -7.44
N LEU A 28 10.31 -6.35 -6.89
CA LEU A 28 11.46 -7.17 -6.52
C LEU A 28 12.34 -7.54 -7.72
N ASN A 29 11.72 -7.88 -8.86
CA ASN A 29 12.47 -8.22 -10.08
C ASN A 29 13.21 -6.99 -10.65
N LYS A 30 12.64 -5.79 -10.53
CA LYS A 30 13.25 -4.54 -11.03
C LYS A 30 14.18 -3.83 -10.03
N SER A 31 14.04 -4.06 -8.73
CA SER A 31 14.82 -3.36 -7.70
C SER A 31 15.96 -4.21 -7.16
N SER A 32 17.11 -3.59 -6.91
CA SER A 32 18.23 -4.24 -6.21
C SER A 32 18.04 -4.32 -4.70
N SER A 33 17.02 -3.63 -4.14
CA SER A 33 16.82 -3.48 -2.69
C SER A 33 15.44 -3.99 -2.27
N SER A 34 15.41 -5.18 -1.66
CA SER A 34 14.18 -5.82 -1.16
C SER A 34 13.47 -5.00 -0.06
N LEU A 35 14.25 -4.28 0.76
CA LEU A 35 13.72 -3.41 1.81
C LEU A 35 12.89 -2.26 1.23
N GLN A 36 13.37 -1.63 0.17
CA GLN A 36 12.65 -0.55 -0.52
C GLN A 36 11.31 -1.03 -1.07
N VAL A 37 11.31 -2.21 -1.71
CA VAL A 37 10.09 -2.79 -2.28
C VAL A 37 9.06 -3.13 -1.19
N THR A 38 9.53 -3.65 -0.06
CA THR A 38 8.66 -4.00 1.08
C THR A 38 8.06 -2.75 1.74
N VAL A 39 8.85 -1.70 1.97
CA VAL A 39 8.36 -0.44 2.54
C VAL A 39 7.34 0.22 1.61
N LEU A 40 7.61 0.25 0.30
CA LEU A 40 6.68 0.80 -0.70
C LEU A 40 5.36 0.01 -0.75
N ASN A 41 5.43 -1.32 -0.67
CA ASN A 41 4.26 -2.18 -0.62
C ASN A 41 3.41 -1.90 0.64
N SER A 42 4.02 -1.85 1.82
CA SER A 42 3.32 -1.53 3.06
C SER A 42 2.69 -0.14 3.04
N ALA A 43 3.40 0.87 2.52
CA ALA A 43 2.86 2.23 2.36
C ALA A 43 1.67 2.25 1.38
N THR A 44 1.77 1.55 0.26
CA THR A 44 0.69 1.46 -0.74
C THR A 44 -0.54 0.77 -0.15
N ASN A 45 -0.36 -0.31 0.61
CA ASN A 45 -1.46 -1.01 1.26
C ASN A 45 -2.15 -0.15 2.33
N PHE A 46 -1.39 0.64 3.10
CA PHE A 46 -1.95 1.61 4.03
C PHE A 46 -2.80 2.67 3.31
N CYS A 47 -2.25 3.27 2.24
CA CYS A 47 -2.99 4.25 1.43
C CYS A 47 -4.24 3.64 0.79
N MET A 48 -4.14 2.47 0.19
CA MET A 48 -5.26 1.78 -0.44
C MET A 48 -6.37 1.45 0.56
N THR A 49 -5.99 0.97 1.75
CA THR A 49 -6.95 0.67 2.82
C THR A 49 -7.66 1.93 3.30
N ALA A 50 -6.96 3.05 3.43
CA ALA A 50 -7.58 4.31 3.83
C ALA A 50 -8.51 4.89 2.77
N ILE A 51 -8.14 4.83 1.49
CA ILE A 51 -8.99 5.28 0.37
C ILE A 51 -10.24 4.42 0.29
N LEU A 52 -10.07 3.08 0.30
CA LEU A 52 -11.21 2.16 0.29
C LEU A 52 -12.08 2.32 1.53
N GLY A 53 -11.49 2.52 2.71
CA GLY A 53 -12.23 2.74 3.96
C GLY A 53 -13.06 4.01 3.91
N ASN A 54 -12.48 5.12 3.41
CA ASN A 54 -13.20 6.36 3.21
C ASN A 54 -14.35 6.22 2.19
N ILE A 55 -14.13 5.52 1.07
CA ILE A 55 -15.16 5.35 0.03
C ILE A 55 -16.28 4.39 0.47
N ILE A 56 -15.94 3.28 1.11
CA ILE A 56 -16.89 2.21 1.47
C ILE A 56 -17.67 2.55 2.74
N PHE A 57 -16.98 3.08 3.75
CA PHE A 57 -17.59 3.36 5.06
C PHE A 57 -17.90 4.84 5.28
N GLY A 58 -17.47 5.74 4.37
CA GLY A 58 -17.68 7.18 4.51
C GLY A 58 -16.87 7.81 5.64
N GLU A 59 -15.85 7.12 6.17
CA GLU A 59 -15.10 7.58 7.33
C GLU A 59 -14.29 8.84 7.02
N THR A 60 -14.60 9.96 7.69
CA THR A 60 -13.82 11.20 7.55
C THR A 60 -12.42 11.00 8.12
N LEU A 61 -11.41 11.09 7.26
CA LEU A 61 -10.01 10.97 7.66
C LEU A 61 -9.60 12.22 8.49
N SER A 62 -9.27 11.99 9.77
CA SER A 62 -8.80 13.02 10.70
C SER A 62 -7.50 13.69 10.22
N LEU A 63 -7.25 14.94 10.64
CA LEU A 63 -5.97 15.63 10.42
C LEU A 63 -4.77 14.82 10.96
N GLN A 64 -4.94 14.07 12.05
CA GLN A 64 -3.87 13.20 12.59
C GLN A 64 -3.52 12.06 11.64
N TRP A 65 -4.49 11.54 10.89
CA TRP A 65 -4.25 10.51 9.88
C TRP A 65 -3.40 11.07 8.74
N TRP A 66 -3.71 12.27 8.26
CA TRP A 66 -2.91 12.97 7.24
C TRP A 66 -1.47 13.21 7.69
N PHE A 67 -1.28 13.57 8.97
CA PHE A 67 0.06 13.69 9.56
C PHE A 67 0.81 12.36 9.52
N GLY A 68 0.18 11.26 9.95
CA GLY A 68 0.77 9.91 9.87
C GLY A 68 1.09 9.48 8.43
N ALA A 69 0.18 9.74 7.49
CA ALA A 69 0.38 9.45 6.07
C ALA A 69 1.60 10.20 5.51
N SER A 70 1.76 11.47 5.87
CA SER A 70 2.91 12.28 5.45
C SER A 70 4.24 11.70 5.94
N LEU A 71 4.29 11.25 7.20
CA LEU A 71 5.44 10.56 7.79
C LEU A 71 5.79 9.26 7.05
N ILE A 72 4.77 8.45 6.70
CA ILE A 72 4.97 7.21 5.93
C ILE A 72 5.52 7.52 4.53
N VAL A 73 5.00 8.54 3.85
CA VAL A 73 5.47 8.96 2.53
C VAL A 73 6.92 9.44 2.60
N ILE A 74 7.25 10.31 3.57
CA ILE A 74 8.61 10.83 3.77
C ILE A 74 9.58 9.68 4.08
N GLY A 75 9.22 8.78 5.00
CA GLY A 75 10.04 7.60 5.32
C GLY A 75 10.29 6.70 4.10
N THR A 76 9.27 6.49 3.28
CA THR A 76 9.37 5.70 2.05
C THR A 76 10.33 6.36 1.04
N LEU A 77 10.26 7.69 0.87
CA LEU A 77 11.15 8.45 0.00
C LEU A 77 12.61 8.41 0.48
N LEU A 78 12.84 8.50 1.79
CA LEU A 78 14.18 8.42 2.37
C LEU A 78 14.83 7.05 2.12
N VAL A 79 14.08 5.95 2.33
CA VAL A 79 14.54 4.58 2.04
C VAL A 79 14.79 4.38 0.54
N ASN A 80 13.99 5.03 -0.30
CA ASN A 80 14.17 5.02 -1.75
C ASN A 80 15.50 5.69 -2.14
N LYS A 81 15.79 6.85 -1.55
CA LYS A 81 17.00 7.64 -1.82
C LYS A 81 18.26 6.93 -1.33
N SER A 82 18.25 6.31 -0.15
CA SER A 82 19.40 5.57 0.36
C SER A 82 19.76 4.37 -0.53
N SER A 83 18.74 3.69 -1.08
CA SER A 83 18.94 2.58 -2.02
C SER A 83 19.47 3.03 -3.38
N TYR A 84 19.21 4.29 -3.79
CA TYR A 84 19.78 4.88 -4.99
C TYR A 84 21.25 5.28 -4.78
N ASP A 85 21.56 5.89 -3.65
CA ASP A 85 22.91 6.36 -3.31
C ASP A 85 23.91 5.21 -3.11
N ALA A 86 23.46 4.11 -2.48
CA ALA A 86 24.27 2.89 -2.34
C ALA A 86 24.58 2.17 -3.67
N ARG A 87 23.95 2.57 -4.78
CA ARG A 87 24.14 1.98 -6.10
C ARG A 87 25.09 2.79 -7.01
N LYS A 88 25.55 3.95 -6.54
CA LYS A 88 26.47 4.85 -7.25
C LYS A 88 27.91 4.62 -6.79
#